data_AF-A0A920NR24-F1
#
_entry.id   AF-A0A920NR24-F1
#
_cell.length_a   1.000
_cell.length_b   1.000
_cell.length_c   1.000
_cell.angle_alpha   90.00
_cell.angle_beta   90.00
_cell.angle_gamma   90.00
#
_symmetry.space_group_name_H-M   'P 1'
#
loop_
_entity.id
_entity.type
_entity.pdbx_description
1 polymer ?
#
loop_
_entity_poly.entity_id
_entity_poly.type
_entity_poly.pdbx_seq_one_letter_code
_entity_poly.pdbx_strand_id
1 'polypeptide(L)' 'MRPFKKGPFHLAKNTKATIIPVALKDAWRAKPKTDWRLRPGIITVRFGDPVLAIDYEKLTLQELSDHIRNQLTYLIAKK' A
#
# COMPACT_ATOMS: atom_id res chain seq x y z
N MET A 1 -5.00 0.35 -9.00
CA MET A 1 -4.11 -0.52 -8.19
C MET A 1 -4.31 -1.96 -8.63
N ARG A 2 -3.27 -2.80 -8.71
CA ARG A 2 -3.40 -4.22 -9.07
C ARG A 2 -3.64 -5.09 -7.82
N PRO A 3 -4.12 -6.34 -7.97
CA PRO A 3 -4.28 -7.26 -6.84
C PRO A 3 -2.97 -7.49 -6.10
N PHE A 4 -3.05 -7.62 -4.77
CA PHE A 4 -1.89 -7.89 -3.93
C PHE A 4 -1.52 -9.38 -3.95
N LYS A 5 -0.23 -9.65 -3.79
CA LYS A 5 0.28 -11.00 -3.55
C LYS A 5 0.08 -11.37 -2.08
N LYS A 6 -0.13 -12.66 -1.79
CA LYS A 6 -0.36 -13.15 -0.42
C LYS A 6 0.89 -13.13 0.46
N GLY A 7 2.08 -13.32 -0.14
CA GLY A 7 3.36 -13.48 0.58
C GLY A 7 3.66 -12.39 1.63
N PRO A 8 3.56 -11.09 1.29
CA PRO A 8 3.78 -10.02 2.26
C PRO A 8 2.87 -10.09 3.50
N PHE A 9 1.62 -10.52 3.34
CA PHE A 9 0.67 -10.65 4.46
C PHE A 9 0.98 -11.86 5.34
N HIS A 10 1.40 -12.98 4.74
CA HIS A 10 1.94 -14.10 5.52
C HIS A 10 3.15 -13.67 6.35
N LEU A 11 4.08 -12.93 5.74
CA LEU A 11 5.26 -12.42 6.43
C LEU A 11 4.86 -11.57 7.63
N ALA A 12 3.98 -10.56 7.42
CA ALA A 12 3.52 -9.69 8.49
C ALA A 12 2.78 -10.43 9.63
N LYS A 13 1.98 -11.46 9.33
CA LYS A 13 1.32 -12.28 10.36
C LYS A 13 2.31 -13.13 11.14
N ASN A 14 3.26 -13.77 10.46
CA ASN A 14 4.23 -14.66 11.10
C ASN A 14 5.22 -13.91 11.98
N THR A 15 5.62 -12.70 11.58
CA THR A 15 6.61 -11.90 12.31
C THR A 15 5.99 -10.89 13.26
N LYS A 16 4.66 -10.73 13.26
CA LYS A 16 3.95 -9.67 14.00
C LYS A 16 4.48 -8.27 13.65
N ALA A 17 4.92 -8.06 12.40
CA ALA A 17 5.51 -6.81 11.96
C ALA A 17 4.45 -5.73 11.73
N THR A 18 4.68 -4.53 12.28
CA THR A 18 3.82 -3.37 12.01
C THR A 18 3.80 -3.03 10.52
N ILE A 19 2.62 -2.87 9.95
CA ILE A 19 2.43 -2.50 8.54
C ILE A 19 2.23 -0.98 8.48
N ILE A 20 2.97 -0.29 7.59
CA ILE A 20 2.78 1.14 7.33
C ILE A 20 2.21 1.30 5.91
N PRO A 21 0.93 1.69 5.75
CA PRO A 21 0.36 1.95 4.44
C PRO A 21 1.01 3.18 3.80
N VAL A 22 1.57 3.04 2.60
CA VAL A 22 2.16 4.16 1.84
C VAL A 22 1.56 4.22 0.45
N ALA A 23 0.94 5.34 0.12
CA ALA A 23 0.36 5.61 -1.19
C ALA A 23 1.24 6.58 -1.99
N LEU A 24 1.51 6.23 -3.25
CA LEU A 24 2.17 7.08 -4.22
C LEU A 24 1.17 7.56 -5.27
N LYS A 25 1.06 8.88 -5.43
CA LYS A 25 0.23 9.52 -6.45
C LYS A 25 1.11 10.24 -7.47
N ASP A 26 0.68 10.19 -8.73
CA ASP A 26 1.32 10.82 -9.90
C ASP A 26 2.72 10.31 -10.30
N ALA A 27 3.34 9.41 -9.53
CA ALA A 27 4.61 8.75 -9.91
C ALA A 27 4.55 8.07 -11.30
N TRP A 28 3.40 7.50 -11.67
CA TRP A 28 3.19 6.90 -13.00
C TRP A 28 3.29 7.92 -14.14
N ARG A 29 2.90 9.19 -13.91
CA ARG A 29 3.01 10.25 -14.92
C ARG A 29 4.47 10.66 -15.15
N ALA A 30 5.27 10.64 -14.08
CA ALA A 30 6.70 10.92 -14.15
C ALA A 30 7.47 9.81 -14.88
N LYS A 31 7.12 8.55 -14.62
CA LYS A 31 7.77 7.38 -15.23
C LYS A 31 6.83 6.18 -15.35
N PRO A 32 6.18 5.96 -16.50
CA PRO A 32 5.40 4.76 -16.71
C PRO A 32 6.31 3.56 -17.00
N LYS A 33 5.79 2.34 -16.81
CA LYS A 33 6.56 1.08 -17.00
C LYS A 33 6.98 0.86 -18.46
N THR A 34 6.17 1.32 -19.40
CA THR A 34 6.32 1.08 -20.85
C THR A 34 7.16 2.12 -21.57
N ASP A 35 7.60 3.17 -20.88
CA ASP A 35 8.42 4.26 -21.43
C ASP A 35 9.69 4.40 -20.60
N TRP A 36 10.83 4.63 -21.25
CA TRP A 36 12.11 4.84 -20.57
C TRP A 36 12.35 6.31 -20.20
N ARG A 37 11.64 7.25 -20.84
CA ARG A 37 11.81 8.69 -20.62
C ARG A 37 11.24 9.12 -19.27
N LEU A 38 11.91 10.07 -18.62
CA LEU A 38 11.44 10.74 -17.41
C LEU A 38 10.73 12.04 -17.76
N ARG A 39 9.62 12.31 -17.08
CA ARG A 39 8.87 13.58 -17.19
C ARG A 39 8.96 14.33 -15.86
N PRO A 40 9.36 15.61 -15.84
CA PRO A 40 9.26 16.44 -14.65
C PRO A 40 7.82 16.48 -14.13
N GLY A 41 7.65 16.48 -12.82
CA GLY A 41 6.34 16.50 -12.18
C GLY A 41 6.43 16.33 -10.67
N ILE A 42 5.29 16.53 -10.00
CA ILE A 42 5.18 16.36 -8.56
C ILE A 42 4.75 14.93 -8.26
N ILE A 43 5.50 14.25 -7.39
CA ILE A 43 5.10 12.95 -6.82
C ILE A 43 4.61 13.22 -5.41
N THR A 44 3.36 12.85 -5.13
CA THR A 44 2.80 12.96 -3.78
C THR A 44 2.91 11.62 -3.08
N VAL A 45 3.57 11.61 -1.92
CA VAL A 45 3.68 10.44 -1.03
C VAL A 45 2.79 10.68 0.18
N ARG A 46 1.97 9.69 0.53
CA ARG A 46 1.08 9.76 1.69
C ARG A 46 1.26 8.54 2.57
N PHE A 47 1.48 8.78 3.85
CA PHE A 47 1.62 7.77 4.88
C PHE A 47 0.28 7.64 5.62
N GLY A 48 -0.19 6.41 5.78
CA GLY A 48 -1.29 6.08 6.67
C GLY A 48 -0.80 5.77 8.08
N ASP A 49 -1.75 5.59 8.98
CA ASP A 49 -1.45 5.21 10.36
C ASP A 49 -0.83 3.80 10.41
N PRO A 50 0.12 3.55 11.32
CA PRO A 50 0.66 2.22 11.53
C PRO A 50 -0.45 1.23 11.91
N VAL A 51 -0.43 0.06 11.26
CA VAL A 51 -1.32 -1.06 11.56
C VAL A 51 -0.52 -2.08 12.35
N LEU A 52 -0.78 -2.13 13.66
CA LEU A 52 -0.04 -2.95 14.62
C LEU A 52 -0.50 -4.41 14.52
N ALA A 53 0.36 -5.34 14.97
CA ALA A 53 0.04 -6.77 14.94
C ALA A 53 -1.28 -7.12 15.63
N ILE A 54 -1.58 -6.45 16.74
CA ILE A 54 -2.82 -6.64 17.50
C ILE A 54 -4.07 -6.26 16.69
N ASP A 55 -3.96 -5.34 15.74
CA ASP A 55 -5.09 -4.87 14.93
C ASP A 55 -5.51 -5.90 13.88
N TYR A 56 -4.58 -6.79 13.48
CA TYR A 56 -4.83 -7.76 12.42
C TYR A 56 -4.57 -9.22 12.79
N GLU A 57 -4.20 -9.51 14.04
CA GLU A 57 -3.90 -10.89 14.46
C GLU A 57 -5.07 -11.85 14.18
N LYS A 58 -6.31 -11.37 14.41
CA LYS A 58 -7.56 -12.13 14.24
C LYS A 58 -8.10 -12.13 12.82
N LEU A 59 -7.58 -11.27 11.95
CA LEU A 59 -8.02 -11.17 10.55
C LEU A 59 -7.47 -12.34 9.74
N THR A 60 -8.27 -12.90 8.85
CA THR A 60 -7.77 -13.78 7.78
C THR A 60 -6.81 -13.00 6.87
N LEU A 61 -6.01 -13.73 6.07
CA LEU A 61 -5.10 -13.09 5.11
C LEU A 61 -5.84 -12.23 4.08
N GLN A 62 -7.04 -12.65 3.69
CA GLN A 62 -7.85 -11.91 2.73
C GLN A 62 -8.37 -10.62 3.37
N GLU A 63 -8.91 -10.70 4.58
CA GLU A 63 -9.38 -9.52 5.33
C GLU A 63 -8.25 -8.53 5.60
N LEU A 64 -7.05 -9.00 5.98
CA LEU A 64 -5.89 -8.12 6.14
C LEU A 64 -5.50 -7.45 4.82
N SER A 65 -5.43 -8.21 3.73
CA SER A 65 -5.14 -7.65 2.40
C SER A 65 -6.17 -6.58 1.99
N ASP A 66 -7.45 -6.85 2.22
CA ASP A 66 -8.53 -5.93 1.87
C ASP A 66 -8.57 -4.70 2.78
N HIS A 67 -8.28 -4.87 4.07
CA HIS A 67 -8.11 -3.76 5.02
C HIS A 67 -7.02 -2.78 4.56
N ILE A 68 -5.82 -3.28 4.25
CA ILE A 68 -4.71 -2.46 3.75
C ILE A 68 -5.04 -1.84 2.38
N ARG A 69 -5.74 -2.59 1.50
CA ARG A 69 -6.19 -2.05 0.22
C ARG A 69 -7.14 -0.86 0.40
N ASN A 70 -8.07 -0.94 1.34
CA ASN A 70 -9.03 0.12 1.62
C ASN A 70 -8.32 1.38 2.15
N GLN A 71 -7.39 1.23 3.09
CA GLN A 71 -6.57 2.34 3.58
C GLN A 71 -5.77 3.01 2.45
N LEU A 72 -5.08 2.23 1.62
CA LEU A 72 -4.32 2.76 0.48
C LEU A 72 -5.22 3.47 -0.53
N THR A 73 -6.43 2.95 -0.78
CA THR A 73 -7.40 3.57 -1.70
C THR A 73 -7.87 4.92 -1.16
N TYR A 74 -8.16 4.99 0.14
CA TYR A 74 -8.47 6.25 0.83
C TYR A 74 -7.31 7.25 0.71
N LEU A 75 -6.07 6.83 0.99
CA LEU A 75 -4.89 7.69 0.88
C LEU A 75 -4.66 8.20 -0.54
N ILE A 76 -4.96 7.42 -1.58
CA ILE A 76 -4.88 7.86 -2.98
C ILE A 76 -5.98 8.90 -3.28
N ALA A 77 -7.20 8.66 -2.81
CA ALA A 77 -8.38 9.48 -3.11
C ALA A 77 -8.42 10.81 -2.33
N LYS A 78 -7.74 10.91 -1.19
CA LYS A 78 -7.64 12.14 -0.39
C LYS A 78 -7.23 13.33 -1.28
N LYS A 79 -7.83 14.51 -1.09
CA LYS A 79 -7.39 15.71 -1.83
C LYS A 79 -6.06 16.21 -1.28
#